data_AF-A0A811TCB2-F1
#
_entry.id   AF-A0A811TCB2-F1
#
_cell.length_a   1.000
_cell.length_b   1.000
_cell.length_c   1.000
_cell.angle_alpha   90.00
_cell.angle_beta   90.00
_cell.angle_gamma   90.00
#
_symmetry.space_group_name_H-M   'P 1'
#
loop_
_entity.id
_entity.type
_entity.pdbx_description
1 polymer ?
#
loop_
_entity_poly.entity_id
_entity_poly.type
_entity_poly.pdbx_seq_one_letter_code
_entity_poly.pdbx_strand_id
1 'polypeptide(L)'
;MVKICPKCGKENKDSEEFCEQCGYDLDYATSSGGGKKPEPGTPPEPPTKPKLVITSFKGRLVSGELLLEQGENIIGREDIKDATNNTLDEGDYLYISRKENGGHVKIMSAFDSQKFSIEHISQREGVKTMLNGISIEGNGLQTLKDGDKIVLNDAFELIFEEH
;
A
#
# COMPACT_ATOMS: atom_id res chain seq x y z
N MET A 1 19.40 -39.62 22.29
CA MET A 1 18.29 -39.78 21.33
C MET A 1 18.48 -38.76 20.23
N VAL A 2 18.11 -39.10 18.99
CA VAL A 2 18.23 -38.23 17.81
C VAL A 2 16.88 -38.22 17.13
N LYS A 3 16.51 -37.08 16.54
CA LYS A 3 15.24 -36.90 15.82
C LYS A 3 15.52 -36.57 14.37
N ILE A 4 14.87 -37.32 13.50
CA ILE A 4 15.06 -37.21 12.06
C ILE A 4 14.02 -36.23 11.53
N CYS A 5 14.48 -35.22 10.80
CA CYS A 5 13.60 -34.23 10.19
C CYS A 5 12.71 -34.90 9.13
N PRO A 6 11.37 -34.84 9.24
CA PRO A 6 10.48 -35.44 8.25
C PRO A 6 10.51 -34.68 6.91
N LYS A 7 10.97 -33.43 6.91
CA LYS A 7 11.02 -32.59 5.70
C LYS A 7 12.24 -32.89 4.82
N CYS A 8 13.41 -33.15 5.42
CA CYS A 8 14.67 -33.28 4.67
C CYS A 8 15.51 -34.52 5.01
N GLY A 9 15.07 -35.34 5.98
CA GLY A 9 15.76 -36.56 6.39
C GLY A 9 17.02 -36.34 7.23
N LYS A 10 17.37 -35.10 7.59
CA LYS A 10 18.55 -34.81 8.44
C LYS A 10 18.33 -35.33 9.86
N GLU A 11 19.33 -36.00 10.40
CA GLU A 11 19.42 -36.34 11.82
C GLU A 11 19.80 -35.10 12.62
N ASN A 12 18.99 -34.75 13.63
CA ASN A 12 19.25 -33.65 14.55
C ASN A 12 19.27 -34.19 15.98
N LYS A 13 19.93 -33.47 16.88
CA LYS A 13 19.96 -33.83 18.31
C LYS A 13 18.56 -33.64 18.90
N ASP A 14 18.23 -34.44 19.92
CA ASP A 14 16.93 -34.37 20.59
C ASP A 14 16.58 -32.98 21.14
N SER A 15 17.60 -32.26 21.66
CA SER A 15 17.45 -30.89 22.18
C SER A 15 17.24 -29.80 21.12
N GLU A 16 17.38 -30.11 19.83
CA GLU A 16 17.29 -29.10 18.76
C GLU A 16 15.84 -28.84 18.37
N GLU A 17 15.25 -27.73 18.77
CA GLU A 17 13.86 -27.40 18.43
C GLU A 17 13.62 -27.30 16.91
N PHE A 18 14.66 -26.96 16.14
CA PHE A 18 14.60 -26.78 14.69
C PHE A 18 15.67 -27.59 13.96
N CYS A 19 15.41 -27.98 12.72
CA CYS A 19 16.36 -28.71 11.90
C CYS A 19 17.50 -27.80 11.43
N GLU A 20 18.74 -28.13 11.81
CA GLU A 20 19.94 -27.36 11.48
C GLU A 20 20.21 -27.24 9.96
N GLN A 21 19.59 -28.10 9.14
CA GLN A 21 19.79 -28.09 7.68
C GLN A 21 18.72 -27.31 6.91
N CYS A 22 17.47 -27.28 7.39
CA CYS A 22 16.36 -26.72 6.62
C CYS A 22 15.40 -25.84 7.43
N GLY A 23 15.66 -25.65 8.73
CA GLY A 23 14.86 -24.84 9.64
C GLY A 23 13.49 -25.42 10.00
N TYR A 24 13.21 -26.69 9.69
CA TYR A 24 11.92 -27.32 10.03
C TYR A 24 11.80 -27.54 11.54
N ASP A 25 10.69 -27.14 12.13
CA ASP A 25 10.40 -27.33 13.55
C ASP A 25 10.19 -28.82 13.86
N LEU A 26 11.03 -29.35 14.75
CA LEU A 26 11.09 -30.77 15.07
C LEU A 26 10.22 -31.13 16.29
N ASP A 27 9.72 -30.14 17.02
CA ASP A 27 8.84 -30.32 18.18
C ASP A 27 7.37 -30.50 17.76
N TYR A 28 6.99 -29.95 16.60
CA TYR A 28 5.64 -30.02 16.04
C TYR A 28 5.15 -31.45 15.66
N ALA A 29 6.01 -32.47 15.70
CA ALA A 29 5.68 -33.81 15.19
C ALA A 29 4.73 -34.64 16.09
N THR A 30 4.42 -34.20 17.32
CA THR A 30 3.55 -34.96 18.26
C THR A 30 2.09 -34.46 18.30
N SER A 31 1.78 -33.28 17.77
CA SER A 31 0.41 -32.73 17.82
C SER A 31 -0.30 -32.84 16.47
N SER A 32 -0.97 -33.96 16.26
CA SER A 32 -1.85 -34.18 15.11
C SER A 32 -3.07 -33.26 15.16
N GLY A 33 -3.27 -32.40 14.15
CA GLY A 33 -4.58 -31.79 13.89
C GLY A 33 -4.63 -30.39 13.27
N GLY A 34 -4.17 -30.23 12.03
CA GLY A 34 -4.69 -29.27 11.03
C GLY A 34 -4.98 -27.82 11.45
N GLY A 35 -3.97 -26.96 11.42
CA GLY A 35 -4.13 -25.51 11.35
C GLY A 35 -3.52 -24.97 10.06
N LYS A 36 -4.27 -24.20 9.27
CA LYS A 36 -3.73 -23.42 8.15
C LYS A 36 -2.52 -22.62 8.67
N LYS A 37 -1.40 -22.76 7.95
CA LYS A 37 -0.18 -21.94 8.03
C LYS A 37 -0.47 -20.53 8.57
N PRO A 38 -0.04 -20.17 9.79
CA PRO A 38 0.21 -18.78 10.12
C PRO A 38 1.37 -18.34 9.23
N GLU A 39 1.05 -17.45 8.30
CA GLU A 39 2.06 -16.63 7.66
C GLU A 39 2.75 -15.81 8.77
N PRO A 40 4.06 -15.55 8.69
CA PRO A 40 4.78 -14.82 9.74
C PRO A 40 4.05 -13.53 10.07
N GLY A 41 3.54 -13.45 11.29
CA GLY A 41 2.76 -12.30 11.76
C GLY A 41 3.63 -11.06 11.75
N THR A 42 3.32 -10.14 10.86
CA THR A 42 3.55 -8.71 11.08
C THR A 42 2.99 -8.39 12.48
N PRO A 43 3.73 -7.68 13.35
CA PRO A 43 3.22 -7.18 14.62
C PRO A 43 1.85 -6.52 14.41
N PRO A 44 0.89 -6.61 15.35
CA PRO A 44 -0.41 -5.95 15.20
C PRO A 44 -0.14 -4.47 14.92
N GLU A 45 -0.37 -4.05 13.68
CA GLU A 45 -0.17 -2.67 13.28
C GLU A 45 -1.13 -1.84 14.15
N PRO A 46 -0.62 -0.80 14.85
CA PRO A 46 -1.48 0.11 15.60
C PRO A 46 -2.57 0.66 14.67
N PRO A 47 -3.73 1.15 15.16
CA PRO A 47 -4.76 1.73 14.31
C PRO A 47 -4.13 2.87 13.49
N THR A 48 -3.79 2.56 12.26
CA THR A 48 -3.01 3.40 11.35
C THR A 48 -3.99 4.37 10.69
N LYS A 49 -3.55 5.60 10.42
CA LYS A 49 -4.44 6.59 9.81
C LYS A 49 -4.55 6.30 8.31
N PRO A 50 -5.74 6.44 7.69
CA PRO A 50 -5.95 6.20 6.26
C PRO A 50 -4.92 6.96 5.45
N LYS A 51 -4.37 6.32 4.42
CA LYS A 51 -3.25 6.86 3.65
C LYS A 51 -3.30 6.45 2.19
N LEU A 52 -2.62 7.22 1.34
CA LEU A 52 -2.27 6.78 -0.01
C LEU A 52 -0.82 6.33 -0.02
N VAL A 53 -0.60 5.10 -0.46
CA VAL A 53 0.75 4.56 -0.67
C VAL A 53 1.10 4.67 -2.14
N ILE A 54 2.11 5.47 -2.44
CA ILE A 54 2.72 5.54 -3.76
C ILE A 54 3.56 4.27 -3.91
N THR A 55 3.24 3.48 -4.94
CA THR A 55 3.86 2.16 -5.17
C THR A 55 4.78 2.14 -6.37
N SER A 56 4.47 2.96 -7.39
CA SER A 56 5.22 2.98 -8.64
C SER A 56 5.10 4.32 -9.37
N PHE A 57 6.15 4.66 -10.11
CA PHE A 57 6.17 5.75 -11.07
C PHE A 57 6.67 5.23 -12.42
N LYS A 58 5.83 5.24 -13.45
CA LYS A 58 6.13 4.71 -14.80
C LYS A 58 6.74 3.30 -14.78
N GLY A 59 6.24 2.44 -13.90
CA GLY A 59 6.76 1.07 -13.69
C GLY A 59 8.07 0.97 -12.91
N ARG A 60 8.67 2.09 -12.46
CA ARG A 60 9.73 2.09 -11.45
C ARG A 60 9.09 1.98 -10.08
N LEU A 61 9.50 1.00 -9.28
CA LEU A 61 9.08 0.88 -7.89
C LEU A 61 9.56 2.11 -7.11
N VAL A 62 8.62 2.81 -6.50
CA VAL A 62 8.87 3.95 -5.62
C VAL A 62 7.97 3.78 -4.42
N SER A 63 8.47 4.10 -3.23
CA SER A 63 7.70 4.03 -1.99
C SER A 63 7.48 5.44 -1.49
N GLY A 64 6.24 5.79 -1.20
CA GLY A 64 5.90 7.03 -0.52
C GLY A 64 4.55 6.91 0.16
N GLU A 65 4.34 7.65 1.24
CA GLU A 65 3.14 7.55 2.06
C GLU A 65 2.55 8.95 2.24
N LEU A 66 1.27 9.09 1.92
CA LEU A 66 0.50 10.31 2.10
C LEU A 66 -0.58 10.05 3.13
N LEU A 67 -0.41 10.57 4.34
CA LEU A 67 -1.44 10.47 5.37
C LEU A 67 -2.64 11.33 5.00
N LEU A 68 -3.84 10.77 5.13
CA LEU A 68 -5.09 11.47 4.87
C LEU A 68 -5.69 11.93 6.19
N GLU A 69 -6.02 13.20 6.28
CA GLU A 69 -6.69 13.80 7.43
C GLU A 69 -8.21 13.79 7.25
N GLN A 70 -8.95 14.00 8.34
CA GLN A 70 -10.39 14.18 8.24
C GLN A 70 -10.73 15.52 7.58
N GLY A 71 -11.62 15.49 6.60
CA GLY A 71 -12.09 16.66 5.86
C GLY A 71 -11.60 16.62 4.41
N GLU A 72 -11.07 17.75 3.94
CA GLU A 72 -10.59 17.92 2.57
C GLU A 72 -9.06 17.81 2.49
N ASN A 73 -8.58 16.87 1.67
CA ASN A 73 -7.16 16.67 1.37
C ASN A 73 -6.94 16.93 -0.11
N ILE A 74 -6.33 18.08 -0.44
CA ILE A 74 -5.93 18.39 -1.82
C ILE A 74 -4.54 17.81 -2.04
N ILE A 75 -4.42 16.84 -2.95
CA ILE A 75 -3.14 16.21 -3.30
C ILE A 75 -2.62 16.85 -4.59
N GLY A 76 -1.46 17.48 -4.47
CA GLY A 76 -0.74 18.09 -5.58
C GLY A 76 0.68 17.55 -5.72
N ARG A 77 1.43 18.22 -6.58
CA ARG A 77 2.83 17.90 -6.85
C ARG A 77 3.68 17.91 -5.59
N GLU A 78 3.48 18.93 -4.76
CA GLU A 78 4.23 19.15 -3.54
C GLU A 78 4.08 17.96 -2.58
N ASP A 79 2.85 17.46 -2.42
CA ASP A 79 2.57 16.31 -1.55
C ASP A 79 3.24 15.03 -2.07
N ILE A 80 3.18 14.77 -3.38
CA ILE A 80 3.87 13.61 -4.00
C ILE A 80 5.40 13.73 -3.85
N LYS A 81 5.95 14.94 -3.98
CA LYS A 81 7.39 15.20 -3.81
C LYS A 81 7.84 14.94 -2.38
N ASP A 82 7.06 15.39 -1.40
CA ASP A 82 7.31 15.17 0.02
C ASP A 82 7.19 13.67 0.38
N ALA A 83 6.09 13.03 -0.03
CA ALA A 83 5.84 11.62 0.25
C ALA A 83 6.88 10.68 -0.37
N THR A 84 7.44 11.02 -1.53
CA THR A 84 8.53 10.25 -2.16
C THR A 84 9.91 10.64 -1.64
N ASN A 85 10.00 11.51 -0.62
CA ASN A 85 11.24 12.03 -0.05
C ASN A 85 12.22 12.56 -1.12
N ASN A 86 11.67 13.23 -2.15
CA ASN A 86 12.42 13.77 -3.29
C ASN A 86 13.32 12.75 -4.00
N THR A 87 12.91 11.47 -4.07
CA THR A 87 13.66 10.40 -4.73
C THR A 87 13.54 10.42 -6.26
N LEU A 88 12.63 11.21 -6.83
CA LEU A 88 12.42 11.33 -8.28
C LEU A 88 13.03 12.63 -8.81
N ASP A 89 13.27 12.66 -10.12
CA ASP A 89 13.79 13.85 -10.79
C ASP A 89 12.72 14.96 -10.84
N GLU A 90 13.13 16.23 -10.89
CA GLU A 90 12.18 17.36 -10.91
C GLU A 90 11.17 17.30 -12.08
N GLY A 91 11.60 16.71 -13.20
CA GLY A 91 10.75 16.46 -14.38
C GLY A 91 9.65 15.41 -14.14
N ASP A 92 9.86 14.46 -13.24
CA ASP A 92 8.91 13.37 -12.96
C ASP A 92 7.68 13.88 -12.21
N TYR A 93 7.86 14.90 -11.39
CA TYR A 93 6.76 15.54 -10.66
C TYR A 93 5.86 16.40 -11.57
N LEU A 94 6.26 16.67 -12.82
CA LEU A 94 5.48 17.48 -13.76
C LEU A 94 4.18 16.82 -14.25
N TYR A 95 4.06 15.49 -14.06
CA TYR A 95 2.85 14.72 -14.34
C TYR A 95 1.73 15.02 -13.33
N ILE A 96 2.08 15.63 -12.19
CA ILE A 96 1.14 16.02 -11.16
C ILE A 96 0.95 17.55 -11.20
N SER A 97 -0.31 17.96 -11.12
CA SER A 97 -0.71 19.35 -11.00
C SER A 97 -0.33 19.91 -9.64
N ARG A 98 0.10 21.18 -9.60
CA ARG A 98 0.53 21.82 -8.35
C ARG A 98 -0.65 22.07 -7.44
N LYS A 99 -0.42 22.01 -6.13
CA LYS A 99 -1.44 22.29 -5.11
C LYS A 99 -1.92 23.74 -5.20
N GLU A 100 -1.02 24.69 -5.43
CA GLU A 100 -1.34 26.12 -5.65
C GLU A 100 -2.31 26.37 -6.83
N ASN A 101 -2.34 25.48 -7.82
CA ASN A 101 -3.22 25.57 -9.00
C ASN A 101 -4.50 24.73 -8.85
N GLY A 102 -4.88 24.40 -7.61
CA GLY A 102 -6.05 23.59 -7.32
C GLY A 102 -5.78 22.09 -7.26
N GLY A 103 -4.53 21.62 -7.34
CA GLY A 103 -4.16 20.22 -7.14
C GLY A 103 -4.48 19.27 -8.29
N HIS A 104 -4.25 17.98 -8.07
CA HIS A 104 -4.53 16.92 -9.04
C HIS A 104 -5.82 16.18 -8.65
N VAL A 105 -5.86 15.69 -7.42
CA VAL A 105 -7.01 15.00 -6.85
C VAL A 105 -7.36 15.61 -5.51
N LYS A 106 -8.65 15.60 -5.19
CA LYS A 106 -9.16 15.92 -3.86
C LYS A 106 -9.62 14.61 -3.23
N ILE A 107 -9.23 14.37 -1.99
CA ILE A 107 -9.82 13.31 -1.18
C ILE A 107 -10.64 13.97 -0.08
N MET A 108 -11.93 13.67 -0.07
CA MET A 108 -12.84 14.09 0.98
C MET A 108 -13.19 12.89 1.87
N SER A 109 -13.13 13.07 3.18
CA SER A 109 -13.66 12.10 4.14
C SER A 109 -14.94 12.62 4.77
N ALA A 110 -15.96 11.78 4.91
CA ALA A 110 -17.12 12.16 5.71
C ALA A 110 -16.76 12.15 7.21
N PHE A 111 -17.22 13.16 7.96
CA PHE A 111 -16.92 13.27 9.40
C PHE A 111 -17.57 12.16 10.25
N ASP A 112 -18.67 11.58 9.76
CA ASP A 112 -19.51 10.61 10.50
C ASP A 112 -19.29 9.15 10.04
N SER A 113 -18.79 8.98 8.83
CA SER A 113 -18.48 7.67 8.25
C SER A 113 -17.05 7.76 7.76
N GLN A 114 -16.13 6.89 8.21
CA GLN A 114 -14.73 6.78 7.72
C GLN A 114 -14.60 6.48 6.21
N LYS A 115 -15.63 6.79 5.41
CA LYS A 115 -15.67 6.73 3.97
C LYS A 115 -14.85 7.86 3.38
N PHE A 116 -13.86 7.48 2.61
CA PHE A 116 -13.09 8.38 1.78
C PHE A 116 -13.70 8.43 0.37
N SER A 117 -13.59 9.58 -0.27
CA SER A 117 -14.04 9.77 -1.64
C SER A 117 -13.01 10.61 -2.38
N ILE A 118 -12.66 10.16 -3.58
CA ILE A 118 -11.73 10.85 -4.47
C ILE A 118 -12.51 11.61 -5.54
N GLU A 119 -12.07 12.82 -5.84
CA GLU A 119 -12.55 13.62 -6.95
C GLU A 119 -11.36 14.07 -7.78
N HIS A 120 -11.47 13.90 -9.10
CA HIS A 120 -10.53 14.52 -10.02
C HIS A 120 -10.83 16.02 -10.11
N ILE A 121 -9.86 16.85 -9.73
CA ILE A 121 -9.99 18.32 -9.67
C ILE A 121 -9.00 19.03 -10.60
N SER A 122 -8.22 18.29 -11.37
CA SER A 122 -7.15 18.87 -12.16
C SER A 122 -7.70 19.72 -13.29
N GLN A 123 -7.24 20.96 -13.39
CA GLN A 123 -7.65 21.89 -14.45
C GLN A 123 -6.78 21.78 -15.71
N ARG A 124 -5.77 20.90 -15.69
CA ARG A 124 -4.83 20.74 -16.81
C ARG A 124 -5.42 19.80 -17.86
N GLU A 125 -5.48 20.29 -19.10
CA GLU A 125 -5.91 19.47 -20.23
C GLU A 125 -5.01 18.24 -20.41
N GLY A 126 -5.65 17.08 -20.61
CA GLY A 126 -4.97 15.79 -20.79
C GLY A 126 -4.48 15.13 -19.50
N VAL A 127 -4.69 15.74 -18.33
CA VAL A 127 -4.39 15.11 -17.03
C VAL A 127 -5.60 14.33 -16.57
N LYS A 128 -5.47 13.01 -16.49
CA LYS A 128 -6.53 12.10 -16.06
C LYS A 128 -6.20 11.42 -14.74
N THR A 129 -7.24 11.09 -13.98
CA THR A 129 -7.13 10.18 -12.84
C THR A 129 -7.89 8.90 -13.14
N MET A 130 -7.27 7.75 -12.89
CA MET A 130 -7.93 6.45 -12.96
C MET A 130 -8.08 5.88 -11.56
N LEU A 131 -9.26 5.31 -11.28
CA LEU A 131 -9.56 4.53 -10.10
C LEU A 131 -9.86 3.10 -10.55
N ASN A 132 -9.07 2.13 -10.11
CA ASN A 132 -9.15 0.72 -10.53
C ASN A 132 -9.16 0.52 -12.05
N GLY A 133 -8.41 1.37 -12.78
CA GLY A 133 -8.34 1.35 -14.25
C GLY A 133 -9.49 2.07 -14.95
N ILE A 134 -10.44 2.65 -14.22
CA ILE A 134 -11.56 3.42 -14.75
C ILE A 134 -11.24 4.91 -14.60
N SER A 135 -11.33 5.69 -15.68
CA SER A 135 -11.15 7.14 -15.58
C SER A 135 -12.29 7.77 -14.78
N ILE A 136 -11.95 8.63 -13.82
CA ILE A 136 -12.90 9.34 -12.96
C ILE A 136 -13.00 10.84 -13.31
N GLU A 137 -12.39 11.27 -14.42
CA GLU A 137 -12.48 12.64 -14.92
C GLU A 137 -13.94 12.99 -15.25
N GLY A 138 -14.46 14.07 -14.67
CA GLY A 138 -15.85 14.49 -14.86
C GLY A 138 -16.91 13.61 -14.16
N ASN A 139 -16.53 12.52 -13.50
CA ASN A 139 -17.44 11.62 -12.78
C ASN A 139 -17.76 12.09 -11.35
N GLY A 140 -17.21 13.22 -10.91
CA GLY A 140 -17.39 13.78 -9.57
C GLY A 140 -16.75 12.94 -8.46
N LEU A 141 -17.31 13.01 -7.25
CA LEU A 141 -16.87 12.23 -6.09
C LEU A 141 -17.10 10.73 -6.30
N GLN A 142 -16.03 9.97 -6.21
CA GLN A 142 -16.02 8.50 -6.27
C GLN A 142 -15.61 7.96 -4.91
N THR A 143 -16.39 7.03 -4.36
CA THR A 143 -16.06 6.41 -3.06
C THR A 143 -14.83 5.52 -3.20
N LEU A 144 -13.87 5.71 -2.29
CA LEU A 144 -12.68 4.89 -2.15
C LEU A 144 -12.93 3.73 -1.18
N LYS A 145 -12.23 2.62 -1.41
CA LYS A 145 -12.20 1.43 -0.57
C LYS A 145 -10.78 0.95 -0.37
N ASP A 146 -10.52 0.28 0.75
CA ASP A 146 -9.23 -0.36 0.99
C ASP A 146 -8.74 -1.17 -0.23
N GLY A 147 -7.48 -0.95 -0.60
CA GLY A 147 -6.84 -1.57 -1.75
C GLY A 147 -7.16 -0.94 -3.10
N ASP A 148 -7.95 0.13 -3.16
CA ASP A 148 -8.25 0.81 -4.41
C ASP A 148 -7.00 1.38 -5.06
N LYS A 149 -6.81 1.02 -6.34
CA LYS A 149 -5.67 1.49 -7.12
C LYS A 149 -6.00 2.82 -7.79
N ILE A 150 -5.23 3.86 -7.48
CA ILE A 150 -5.36 5.18 -8.05
C ILE A 150 -4.16 5.44 -8.97
N VAL A 151 -4.41 5.78 -10.23
CA VAL A 151 -3.35 6.13 -11.19
C VAL A 151 -3.51 7.59 -11.58
N LEU A 152 -2.46 8.39 -11.36
CA LEU A 152 -2.42 9.80 -11.73
C LEU A 152 -1.65 9.96 -13.04
N ASN A 153 -2.36 10.44 -14.07
CA ASN A 153 -1.84 10.74 -15.40
C ASN A 153 -0.99 9.62 -16.02
N ASP A 154 -1.42 8.36 -15.83
CA ASP A 154 -0.76 7.12 -16.26
C ASP A 154 0.72 7.00 -15.83
N ALA A 155 1.13 7.81 -14.86
CA ALA A 155 2.52 7.92 -14.42
C ALA A 155 2.67 7.44 -12.99
N PHE A 156 1.88 7.95 -12.05
CA PHE A 156 1.98 7.57 -10.64
C PHE A 156 0.90 6.56 -10.29
N GLU A 157 1.30 5.46 -9.66
CA GLU A 157 0.43 4.44 -9.13
C GLU A 157 0.42 4.54 -7.61
N LEU A 158 -0.78 4.72 -7.06
CA LEU A 158 -1.05 4.80 -5.64
C LEU A 158 -2.07 3.73 -5.26
N ILE A 159 -2.02 3.29 -4.01
CA ILE A 159 -3.01 2.41 -3.40
C ILE A 159 -3.59 3.16 -2.21
N PHE A 160 -4.92 3.21 -2.13
CA PHE A 160 -5.60 3.70 -0.94
C PHE A 160 -5.69 2.59 0.10
N GLU A 161 -5.26 2.88 1.33
CA GLU A 161 -5.37 1.96 2.46
C GLU A 161 -6.35 2.56 3.48
N GLU A 162 -7.48 1.88 3.67
CA GLU A 162 -8.52 2.23 4.65
C GLU A 162 -8.25 1.39 5.89
N HIS A 163 -7.61 2.00 6.87
CA HIS A 163 -7.30 1.35 8.14
C HIS A 163 -8.48 1.37 9.12
#